data_AF-A0A8B7I9A3-F1
#
_entry.id   AF-A0A8B7I9A3-F1
#
_cell.length_a   1.000
_cell.length_b   1.000
_cell.length_c   1.000
_cell.angle_alpha   90.00
_cell.angle_beta   90.00
_cell.angle_gamma   90.00
#
_symmetry.space_group_name_H-M   'P 1'
#
loop_
_entity.id
_entity.type
_entity.pdbx_description
1 polymer ?
#
loop_
_entity_poly.entity_id
_entity_poly.type
_entity_poly.pdbx_seq_one_letter_code
_entity_poly.pdbx_strand_id
1 'polypeptide(L)'
;MEEEAEAEEQQRFSYQQRLKAAVHYTVGCLCEEVALDKEMQFSKQTIAAISEMTFRQCENFAKDLEMFARHAKRSTINTEDVKLLARRSNSLLKYITEKSEEIAQINLERKTKKKKKLEDENKNLNEPSEAGADESES
;
A
#
# COMPACT_ATOMS: atom_id res chain seq x y z
N MET A 1 29.16 12.26 -21.44
CA MET A 1 28.78 10.83 -21.42
C MET A 1 29.25 10.16 -20.14
N GLU A 2 30.53 10.25 -19.76
CA GLU A 2 31.01 9.73 -18.47
C GLU A 2 30.46 10.51 -17.26
N GLU A 3 30.49 11.85 -17.29
CA GLU A 3 29.92 12.69 -16.21
C GLU A 3 28.40 12.50 -16.01
N GLU A 4 27.68 12.19 -17.09
CA GLU A 4 26.24 11.94 -17.06
C GLU A 4 25.92 10.59 -16.42
N ALA A 5 26.70 9.55 -16.75
CA ALA A 5 26.59 8.23 -16.13
C ALA A 5 26.92 8.28 -14.62
N GLU A 6 27.94 9.05 -14.23
CA GLU A 6 28.31 9.25 -12.83
C GLU A 6 27.20 9.97 -12.04
N ALA A 7 26.59 10.99 -12.63
CA ALA A 7 25.45 11.68 -12.02
C ALA A 7 24.25 10.76 -11.82
N GLU A 8 23.91 9.92 -12.80
CA GLU A 8 22.83 8.93 -12.69
C GLU A 8 23.10 7.88 -11.60
N GLU A 9 24.33 7.38 -11.52
CA GLU A 9 24.73 6.42 -10.48
C GLU A 9 24.59 7.02 -9.08
N GLN A 10 25.07 8.26 -8.90
CA GLN A 10 24.97 8.97 -7.63
C GLN A 10 23.51 9.21 -7.22
N GLN A 11 22.64 9.54 -8.18
CA GLN A 11 21.20 9.68 -7.94
C GLN A 11 20.56 8.35 -7.52
N ARG A 12 20.87 7.25 -8.22
CA ARG A 12 20.38 5.91 -7.88
C ARG A 12 20.84 5.48 -6.49
N PHE A 13 22.11 5.70 -6.16
CA PHE A 13 22.66 5.41 -4.85
C PHE A 13 21.92 6.18 -3.75
N SER A 14 21.79 7.50 -3.89
CA SER A 14 21.08 8.35 -2.93
C SER A 14 19.61 7.94 -2.76
N TYR A 15 18.92 7.61 -3.85
CA TYR A 15 17.55 7.13 -3.79
C TYR A 15 17.44 5.80 -3.04
N GLN A 16 18.34 4.84 -3.32
CA GLN A 16 18.38 3.56 -2.62
C GLN A 16 18.64 3.75 -1.12
N GLN A 17 19.56 4.65 -0.74
CA GLN A 17 19.83 4.93 0.67
C GLN A 17 18.62 5.49 1.40
N ARG A 18 17.84 6.38 0.76
CA ARG A 18 16.59 6.90 1.34
C ARG A 18 15.56 5.80 1.56
N LEU A 19 15.41 4.87 0.61
CA LEU A 19 14.52 3.71 0.78
C LEU A 19 14.98 2.78 1.90
N LYS A 20 16.29 2.48 1.97
CA LYS A 20 16.87 1.67 3.05
C LYS A 20 16.65 2.31 4.43
N ALA A 21 16.82 3.63 4.54
CA ALA A 21 16.57 4.36 5.78
C ALA A 21 15.10 4.30 6.20
N ALA A 22 14.16 4.45 5.27
CA ALA A 22 12.73 4.31 5.54
C ALA A 22 12.36 2.88 6.00
N VAL A 23 12.92 1.86 5.36
CA VAL A 23 12.76 0.46 5.80
C VAL A 23 13.34 0.26 7.20
N HIS A 24 14.53 0.77 7.47
CA HIS A 24 15.19 0.63 8.77
C HIS A 24 14.36 1.25 9.90
N TYR A 25 13.79 2.44 9.66
CA TYR A 25 12.89 3.08 10.62
C TYR A 25 11.69 2.19 10.97
N THR A 26 10.95 1.71 9.97
CA THR A 26 9.77 0.87 10.19
C THR A 26 10.12 -0.47 10.84
N VAL A 27 11.24 -1.09 10.44
CA VAL A 27 11.74 -2.31 11.08
C VAL A 27 12.08 -2.05 12.56
N GLY A 28 12.67 -0.90 12.88
CA GLY A 28 12.91 -0.47 14.25
C GLY A 28 11.63 -0.42 15.09
N CYS A 29 10.57 0.23 14.59
CA CYS A 29 9.28 0.30 15.26
C CYS A 29 8.67 -1.09 15.49
N LEU A 30 8.66 -1.95 14.48
CA LEU A 30 8.14 -3.32 14.61
C LEU A 30 8.97 -4.17 15.59
N CYS A 31 10.29 -4.02 15.59
CA CYS A 31 11.16 -4.68 16.56
C CYS A 31 10.89 -4.19 17.99
N GLU A 32 10.55 -2.92 18.19
CA GLU A 32 10.19 -2.37 19.49
C GLU A 32 8.86 -2.95 20.00
N GLU A 33 7.84 -3.04 19.13
CA GLU A 33 6.57 -3.71 19.46
C GLU A 33 6.80 -5.17 19.90
N VAL A 34 7.62 -5.92 19.14
CA VAL A 34 7.96 -7.31 19.48
C VAL A 34 8.81 -7.39 20.75
N ALA A 35 9.72 -6.44 20.98
CA ALA A 35 10.56 -6.42 22.18
C ALA A 35 9.72 -6.26 23.45
N LEU A 36 8.68 -5.43 23.39
CA LEU A 36 7.73 -5.24 24.48
C LEU A 36 6.87 -6.49 24.69
N ASP A 37 6.29 -7.06 23.63
CA ASP A 37 5.44 -8.26 23.70
C ASP A 37 6.20 -9.50 24.21
N LYS A 38 7.49 -9.61 23.90
CA LYS A 38 8.34 -10.75 24.29
C LYS A 38 9.25 -10.48 25.49
N GLU A 39 9.18 -9.29 26.07
CA GLU A 39 10.05 -8.86 27.18
C GLU A 39 11.56 -9.08 26.90
N MET A 40 11.97 -8.88 25.64
CA MET A 40 13.34 -9.14 25.17
C MET A 40 13.86 -8.00 24.30
N GLN A 41 15.09 -7.56 24.53
CA GLN A 41 15.69 -6.45 23.79
C GLN A 41 16.42 -6.91 22.52
N PHE A 42 16.36 -6.10 21.46
CA PHE A 42 17.17 -6.28 20.25
C PHE A 42 18.37 -5.34 20.25
N SER A 43 19.53 -5.84 19.81
CA SER A 43 20.69 -4.99 19.57
C SER A 43 20.48 -4.11 18.32
N LYS A 44 21.16 -2.96 18.25
CA LYS A 44 21.13 -2.08 17.06
C LYS A 44 21.58 -2.82 15.79
N GLN A 45 22.59 -3.69 15.94
CA GLN A 45 23.13 -4.51 14.86
C GLN A 45 22.12 -5.55 14.38
N THR A 46 21.34 -6.15 15.29
CA THR A 46 20.26 -7.08 14.95
C THR A 46 19.17 -6.38 14.14
N ILE A 47 18.73 -5.19 14.59
CA ILE A 47 17.73 -4.40 13.86
C ILE A 47 18.24 -4.01 12.47
N ALA A 48 19.51 -3.59 12.36
CA ALA A 48 20.13 -3.28 11.07
C ALA A 48 20.21 -4.51 10.15
N ALA A 49 20.54 -5.68 10.69
CA ALA A 49 20.57 -6.93 9.93
C ALA A 49 19.17 -7.34 9.41
N ILE A 50 18.13 -7.23 10.25
CA ILE A 50 16.74 -7.47 9.83
C ILE A 50 16.33 -6.48 8.75
N SER A 51 16.73 -5.21 8.89
CA SER A 51 16.42 -4.16 7.90
C SER A 51 17.02 -4.44 6.53
N GLU A 52 18.30 -4.83 6.49
CA GLU A 52 18.97 -5.20 5.24
C GLU A 52 18.37 -6.49 4.64
N MET A 53 18.04 -7.48 5.48
CA MET A 53 17.38 -8.70 5.04
C MET A 53 16.00 -8.40 4.41
N THR A 54 15.18 -7.59 5.06
CA THR A 54 13.87 -7.17 4.54
C THR A 54 14.02 -6.40 3.23
N PHE A 55 14.98 -5.48 3.13
CA PHE A 55 15.23 -4.73 1.90
C PHE A 55 15.59 -5.64 0.73
N ARG A 56 16.48 -6.62 0.94
CA ARG A 56 16.83 -7.63 -0.09
C ARG A 56 15.65 -8.54 -0.43
N GLN A 57 14.83 -8.88 0.56
CA GLN A 57 13.67 -9.75 0.34
C GLN A 57 12.62 -9.09 -0.58
N CYS A 58 12.50 -7.75 -0.56
CA CYS A 58 11.64 -7.02 -1.48
C CYS A 58 12.01 -7.26 -2.94
N GLU A 59 13.29 -7.42 -3.28
CA GLU A 59 13.73 -7.72 -4.64
C GLU A 59 13.24 -9.09 -5.11
N ASN A 60 13.32 -10.10 -4.23
CA ASN A 60 12.80 -11.44 -4.51
C ASN A 60 11.28 -11.39 -4.72
N PHE A 61 10.55 -10.70 -3.83
CA PHE A 61 9.11 -10.53 -3.97
C PHE A 61 8.72 -9.82 -5.26
N ALA A 62 9.41 -8.74 -5.63
CA ALA A 62 9.11 -8.00 -6.85
C ALA A 62 9.26 -8.88 -8.11
N LYS A 63 10.37 -9.62 -8.21
CA LYS A 63 10.62 -10.54 -9.33
C LYS A 63 9.59 -11.65 -9.41
N ASP A 64 9.29 -12.29 -8.28
CA ASP A 64 8.30 -13.37 -8.24
C ASP A 64 6.91 -12.88 -8.63
N LEU A 65 6.48 -11.72 -8.09
CA LEU A 65 5.17 -11.13 -8.43
C LEU A 65 5.05 -10.78 -9.92
N GLU A 66 6.10 -10.20 -10.50
CA GLU A 66 6.15 -9.94 -11.94
C GLU A 66 6.03 -11.24 -12.74
N MET A 67 6.76 -12.28 -12.35
CA MET A 67 6.70 -13.59 -13.01
C MET A 67 5.32 -14.24 -12.89
N PHE A 68 4.65 -14.13 -11.73
CA PHE A 68 3.31 -14.67 -11.53
C PHE A 68 2.26 -13.96 -12.38
N ALA A 69 2.30 -12.62 -12.43
CA ALA A 69 1.44 -11.84 -13.31
C ALA A 69 1.66 -12.22 -14.78
N ARG A 70 2.92 -12.32 -15.21
CA ARG A 70 3.30 -12.70 -16.57
C ARG A 70 2.86 -14.12 -16.92
N HIS A 71 2.98 -15.07 -15.98
CA HIS A 71 2.50 -16.44 -16.17
C HIS A 71 1.00 -16.50 -16.48
N ALA A 72 0.23 -15.60 -15.86
CA ALA A 72 -1.20 -15.41 -16.13
C ALA A 72 -1.49 -14.46 -17.32
N LYS A 73 -0.49 -14.15 -18.16
CA LYS A 73 -0.58 -13.23 -19.32
C LYS A 73 -1.04 -11.81 -18.96
N ARG A 74 -0.71 -11.34 -17.75
CA ARG A 74 -0.97 -9.98 -17.26
C ARG A 74 0.33 -9.20 -17.11
N SER A 75 0.25 -7.87 -17.23
CA SER A 75 1.32 -6.93 -16.85
C SER A 75 1.07 -6.25 -15.50
N THR A 76 -0.17 -6.33 -15.00
CA THR A 76 -0.57 -5.76 -13.71
C THR A 76 -0.67 -6.85 -12.65
N ILE A 77 0.09 -6.68 -11.57
CA ILE A 77 0.06 -7.54 -10.38
C ILE A 77 -1.27 -7.36 -9.64
N ASN A 78 -1.85 -8.46 -9.16
CA ASN A 78 -3.06 -8.46 -8.35
C ASN A 78 -2.90 -9.29 -7.05
N THR A 79 -3.98 -9.42 -6.27
CA THR A 79 -3.97 -10.13 -4.98
C THR A 79 -3.70 -11.62 -5.10
N GLU A 80 -4.03 -12.26 -6.23
CA GLU A 80 -3.78 -13.69 -6.44
C GLU A 80 -2.27 -13.97 -6.59
N ASP A 81 -1.53 -13.04 -7.21
CA ASP A 81 -0.06 -13.12 -7.30
C ASP A 81 0.57 -13.03 -5.90
N VAL A 82 0.03 -12.16 -5.03
CA VAL A 82 0.49 -12.00 -3.64
C VAL A 82 0.17 -13.23 -2.79
N LYS A 83 -1.01 -13.84 -2.96
CA LYS A 83 -1.33 -15.12 -2.29
C LYS A 83 -0.36 -16.22 -2.72
N LEU A 84 0.08 -16.23 -3.98
CA LEU A 84 1.03 -17.22 -4.46
C LEU A 84 2.43 -17.09 -3.81
N LEU A 85 2.86 -15.89 -3.40
CA LEU A 85 4.07 -15.73 -2.58
C LEU A 85 3.97 -16.47 -1.25
N ALA A 86 2.79 -16.49 -0.62
CA ALA A 86 2.56 -17.10 0.69
C ALA A 86 2.36 -18.63 0.64
N ARG A 87 2.28 -19.24 -0.54
CA ARG A 87 1.83 -20.63 -0.77
C ARG A 87 2.62 -21.72 -0.03
N ARG A 88 3.86 -21.43 0.38
CA ARG A 88 4.73 -22.42 1.04
C ARG A 88 4.37 -22.65 2.51
N SER A 89 3.59 -21.75 3.11
CA SER A 89 3.15 -21.85 4.50
C SER A 89 1.64 -21.68 4.58
N ASN A 90 0.93 -22.72 4.99
CA ASN A 90 -0.53 -22.70 5.08
C ASN A 90 -1.05 -21.63 6.07
N SER A 91 -0.36 -21.43 7.19
CA SER A 91 -0.73 -20.40 8.16
C SER A 91 -0.54 -18.99 7.60
N LEU A 92 0.55 -18.76 6.86
CA LEU A 92 0.79 -17.48 6.20
C LEU A 92 -0.20 -17.23 5.06
N LEU A 93 -0.47 -18.23 4.23
CA LEU A 93 -1.45 -18.14 3.14
C LEU A 93 -2.84 -17.78 3.68
N LYS A 94 -3.26 -18.43 4.77
CA LYS A 94 -4.53 -18.13 5.44
C LYS A 94 -4.56 -16.68 5.91
N TYR A 95 -3.55 -16.25 6.67
CA TYR A 95 -3.47 -14.88 7.20
C TYR A 95 -3.50 -13.81 6.08
N ILE A 96 -2.73 -14.01 5.01
CA ILE A 96 -2.69 -13.08 3.86
C ILE A 96 -4.03 -13.07 3.12
N THR A 97 -4.71 -14.21 3.01
CA THR A 97 -6.03 -14.31 2.36
C THR A 97 -7.07 -13.55 3.16
N GLU A 98 -7.11 -13.74 4.48
CA GLU A 98 -8.00 -12.99 5.39
C GLU A 98 -7.76 -11.47 5.27
N LYS A 99 -6.50 -11.03 5.27
CA LYS A 99 -6.17 -9.60 5.06
C LYS A 99 -6.58 -9.08 3.69
N SER A 100 -6.49 -9.89 2.64
CA SER A 100 -6.97 -9.52 1.30
C SER A 100 -8.49 -9.28 1.29
N GLU A 101 -9.24 -10.10 2.01
CA GLU A 101 -10.70 -9.99 2.13
C GLU A 101 -11.11 -8.75 2.95
N GLU A 102 -10.45 -8.51 4.08
CA GLU A 102 -10.63 -7.30 4.89
C GLU A 102 -10.44 -6.02 4.06
N ILE A 103 -9.35 -5.96 3.27
CA ILE A 103 -9.06 -4.81 2.39
C ILE A 103 -10.14 -4.67 1.30
N ALA A 104 -10.61 -5.78 0.72
CA ALA A 104 -11.66 -5.75 -0.28
C ALA A 104 -12.98 -5.19 0.28
N GLN A 105 -13.33 -5.58 1.51
CA GLN A 105 -14.50 -5.07 2.21
C GLN A 105 -14.39 -3.56 2.51
N ILE A 106 -13.25 -3.11 3.05
CA ILE A 106 -12.99 -1.68 3.32
C ILE A 106 -13.12 -0.87 2.01
N ASN A 107 -12.60 -1.39 0.91
CA ASN A 107 -12.69 -0.72 -0.39
C ASN A 107 -14.13 -0.65 -0.92
N LEU A 108 -14.94 -1.68 -0.69
CA LEU A 108 -16.35 -1.68 -1.04
C LEU A 108 -17.12 -0.62 -0.24
N GLU A 109 -16.90 -0.55 1.07
CA GLU A 109 -17.52 0.45 1.95
C GLU A 109 -17.15 1.88 1.58
N ARG A 110 -15.88 2.12 1.20
CA ARG A 110 -15.44 3.43 0.71
C ARG A 110 -16.14 3.81 -0.61
N LYS A 111 -16.32 2.84 -1.51
CA LYS A 111 -17.03 3.06 -2.78
C LYS A 111 -18.51 3.36 -2.58
N THR A 112 -19.19 2.65 -1.69
CA THR A 112 -20.62 2.90 -1.39
C THR A 112 -20.83 4.25 -0.72
N LYS A 113 -19.96 4.64 0.23
CA LYS A 113 -19.98 5.98 0.85
C LYS A 113 -19.76 7.09 -0.18
N LYS A 114 -18.82 6.91 -1.12
CA LYS A 114 -18.58 7.88 -2.20
C LYS A 114 -19.77 8.02 -3.15
N LYS A 115 -20.43 6.91 -3.51
CA LYS A 115 -21.64 6.92 -4.34
C LYS A 115 -22.79 7.67 -3.68
N LYS A 116 -23.07 7.39 -2.39
CA LYS A 116 -24.10 8.10 -1.63
C LYS A 116 -23.84 9.60 -1.57
N LYS A 117 -22.59 10.01 -1.32
CA LYS A 117 -22.22 11.45 -1.29
C LYS A 117 -22.50 12.14 -2.63
N LEU A 118 -22.18 11.48 -3.75
CA LEU A 118 -22.45 12.02 -5.10
C LEU A 118 -23.95 12.07 -5.41
N GLU A 119 -24.74 11.11 -4.93
CA GLU A 119 -26.20 11.11 -5.08
C GLU A 119 -26.87 12.21 -4.24
N ASP A 120 -26.36 12.47 -3.03
CA ASP A 120 -26.83 13.54 -2.15
C ASP A 120 -26.46 14.94 -2.71
N GLU A 121 -25.24 15.13 -3.22
CA GLU A 121 -24.82 16.37 -3.90
C GLU A 121 -25.65 16.64 -5.16
N ASN A 122 -25.99 15.62 -5.93
CA ASN A 122 -26.78 15.77 -7.16
C ASN A 122 -28.28 16.02 -6.89
N LYS A 123 -28.81 15.55 -5.75
CA LYS A 123 -30.17 15.92 -5.30
C LYS A 123 -30.25 17.38 -4.86
N ASN A 124 -29.22 17.89 -4.19
CA ASN A 124 -29.20 19.26 -3.67
C ASN A 124 -29.08 20.33 -4.78
N LEU A 125 -28.63 19.95 -5.98
CA LEU A 125 -28.55 20.83 -7.16
C LEU A 125 -29.85 20.89 -7.97
N ASN A 126 -30.81 20.00 -7.72
CA ASN A 126 -32.04 19.87 -8.50
C ASN A 126 -33.30 20.37 -7.78
N GLU A 127 -33.19 21.04 -6.63
CA GLU A 127 -34.35 21.75 -6.06
C GLU A 127 -34.57 23.07 -6.83
N PRO A 128 -35.73 23.27 -7.50
CA PRO A 128 -36.08 24.56 -8.06
C PRO A 128 -36.33 25.55 -6.91
N SER A 129 -35.67 26.70 -6.95
CA SER A 129 -36.05 27.85 -6.13
C SER A 129 -37.43 28.36 -6.57
N GLU A 130 -38.50 27.84 -5.96
CA GLU A 130 -39.79 28.53 -5.96
C GLU A 130 -39.69 29.75 -5.03
N ALA A 131 -39.33 30.90 -5.61
CA ALA A 131 -39.65 32.20 -5.03
C ALA A 131 -40.85 32.74 -5.83
N GLY A 132 -42.00 32.76 -5.18
CA GLY A 132 -43.27 33.17 -5.73
C GLY A 132 -43.26 34.58 -6.30
N ALA A 133 -43.95 34.73 -7.43
CA ALA A 133 -44.42 36.02 -7.91
C ALA A 133 -45.60 36.47 -7.04
N ASP A 134 -45.41 37.52 -6.27
CA ASP A 134 -46.49 38.39 -5.81
C ASP A 134 -46.02 39.83 -6.02
N GLU A 135 -46.72 40.54 -6.89
CA GLU A 135 -47.12 41.94 -6.74
C GLU A 135 -47.98 42.27 -7.98
N SER A 136 -49.29 42.27 -7.77
CA SER A 136 -50.28 42.83 -8.70
C SER A 136 -50.51 44.28 -8.31
N GLU A 137 -50.18 45.19 -9.23
CA GLU A 137 -50.48 46.62 -9.14
C GLU A 137 -51.83 46.92 -9.81
N SER A 138 -52.62 47.78 -9.16
CA SER A 138 -53.88 48.45 -9.60
C SER A 138 -55.22 47.74 -9.38
#